data_AF-A0A944Q3U8-F1
#
_entry.id   AF-A0A944Q3U8-F1
#
_cell.length_a   1.000
_cell.length_b   1.000
_cell.length_c   1.000
_cell.angle_alpha   90.00
_cell.angle_beta   90.00
_cell.angle_gamma   90.00
#
_symmetry.space_group_name_H-M   'P 1'
#
loop_
_entity.id
_entity.type
_entity.pdbx_description
1 polymer ?
#
loop_
_entity_poly.entity_id
_entity_poly.type
_entity_poly.pdbx_seq_one_letter_code
_entity_poly.pdbx_strand_id
1 'polypeptide(L)'
;MSADYATFGLAPAMRAGAVLANGGYQVHREFMDFIVDGRPLLHQLSDLDAVSPLASDVPPAIFTAQVRGLLLEAAAPLPGGRYVIYGCPECESLECGAVTAVIEQAGEDFVWRDFAWQTNEDADLELNGYHGIGPFRFRGEEYRAALEQLLADVDEEPPPRRRVLLIGARVDVLAKLAAALRTINIGADITRDAADVPADELRAYGAVAFGRAIDEHERAAVRAAFERAGADVAYVDGLAPIVPLLVAQIEHALDRSPLEQRRLTRLVAVEGEAGVEVTSTCRVRLIAYRLDRLYRTHTHELFDDVLEPGKHRIPLDGRATKGQSFIVARTMGGVLVAPMVR
;
A
#
# COMPACT_ATOMS: atom_id res chain seq x y z
N MET A 1 -6.18 -38.31 -7.66
CA MET A 1 -6.74 -37.04 -8.18
C MET A 1 -5.55 -36.21 -8.58
N SER A 2 -5.44 -35.85 -9.86
CA SER A 2 -4.34 -35.01 -10.36
C SER A 2 -4.37 -33.71 -9.58
N ALA A 3 -3.31 -33.38 -8.85
CA ALA A 3 -3.19 -32.05 -8.29
C ALA A 3 -2.92 -31.12 -9.48
N ASP A 4 -3.94 -30.39 -9.91
CA ASP A 4 -3.77 -29.39 -10.95
C ASP A 4 -2.71 -28.39 -10.48
N TYR A 5 -1.70 -28.16 -11.31
CA TYR A 5 -0.65 -27.21 -11.01
C TYR A 5 -1.25 -25.81 -10.91
N ALA A 6 -0.89 -25.10 -9.83
CA ALA A 6 -1.19 -23.68 -9.71
C ALA A 6 -0.13 -22.87 -10.46
N THR A 7 -0.50 -21.70 -10.97
CA THR A 7 0.49 -20.76 -11.51
C THR A 7 1.12 -19.96 -10.38
N PHE A 8 2.39 -19.59 -10.54
CA PHE A 8 3.12 -18.73 -9.61
C PHE A 8 3.60 -17.47 -10.32
N GLY A 9 3.48 -16.34 -9.65
CA GLY A 9 4.02 -15.07 -10.12
C GLY A 9 4.18 -14.09 -8.98
N LEU A 10 4.70 -12.91 -9.31
CA LEU A 10 4.92 -11.82 -8.38
C LEU A 10 4.38 -10.53 -8.98
N ALA A 11 3.76 -9.69 -8.15
CA ALA A 11 3.31 -8.37 -8.58
C ALA A 11 3.63 -7.32 -7.51
N PRO A 12 4.01 -6.08 -7.92
CA PRO A 12 4.14 -4.98 -6.98
C PRO A 12 2.82 -4.71 -6.26
N ALA A 13 2.87 -4.70 -4.95
CA ALA A 13 1.78 -4.34 -4.06
C ALA A 13 2.23 -3.27 -3.07
N MET A 14 1.25 -2.64 -2.46
CA MET A 14 1.48 -1.56 -1.51
C MET A 14 0.52 -1.68 -0.34
N ARG A 15 1.05 -1.43 0.86
CA ARG A 15 0.29 -1.22 2.07
C ARG A 15 0.32 0.26 2.40
N ALA A 16 -0.83 0.93 2.29
CA ALA A 16 -0.91 2.37 2.50
C ALA A 16 -0.60 2.71 3.98
N GLY A 17 0.33 3.63 4.20
CA GLY A 17 0.56 4.27 5.48
C GLY A 17 -0.63 5.11 5.93
N ALA A 18 -0.60 5.63 7.15
CA ALA A 18 -1.67 6.49 7.64
C ALA A 18 -1.17 7.40 8.76
N VAL A 19 -1.78 8.59 8.85
CA VAL A 19 -1.77 9.41 10.05
C VAL A 19 -3.15 9.25 10.70
N LEU A 20 -3.17 8.63 11.87
CA LEU A 20 -4.40 8.29 12.58
C LEU A 20 -4.96 9.50 13.34
N ALA A 21 -6.27 9.49 13.57
CA ALA A 21 -6.96 10.57 14.28
C ALA A 21 -6.46 10.77 15.73
N ASN A 22 -5.93 9.71 16.35
CA ASN A 22 -5.33 9.73 17.69
C ASN A 22 -3.85 10.18 17.70
N GLY A 23 -3.29 10.56 16.55
CA GLY A 23 -1.88 10.94 16.41
C GLY A 23 -0.92 9.76 16.22
N GLY A 24 -1.41 8.53 16.17
CA GLY A 24 -0.63 7.37 15.76
C GLY A 24 -0.33 7.36 14.26
N TYR A 25 0.59 6.47 13.86
CA TYR A 25 0.97 6.30 12.47
C TYR A 25 0.92 4.83 12.10
N GLN A 26 0.72 4.58 10.81
CA GLN A 26 0.92 3.26 10.22
C GLN A 26 1.87 3.44 9.04
N VAL A 27 2.82 2.53 8.89
CA VAL A 27 3.91 2.74 7.92
C VAL A 27 3.50 2.30 6.53
N HIS A 28 3.90 3.07 5.52
CA HIS A 28 3.73 2.68 4.13
C HIS A 28 4.76 1.61 3.75
N ARG A 29 4.32 0.57 3.06
CA ARG A 29 5.21 -0.49 2.53
C ARG A 29 4.92 -0.72 1.06
N GLU A 30 5.96 -0.84 0.26
CA GLU A 30 5.87 -1.42 -1.09
C GLU A 30 6.58 -2.77 -1.06
N PHE A 31 5.94 -3.80 -1.58
CA PHE A 31 6.43 -5.18 -1.51
C PHE A 31 5.97 -5.97 -2.73
N MET A 32 6.58 -7.13 -2.96
CA MET A 32 6.13 -8.05 -3.99
C MET A 32 5.11 -9.02 -3.39
N ASP A 33 3.86 -8.95 -3.85
CA ASP A 33 2.83 -9.91 -3.47
C ASP A 33 2.94 -11.19 -4.32
N PHE A 34 2.54 -12.31 -3.75
CA PHE A 34 2.51 -13.61 -4.42
C PHE A 34 1.23 -13.73 -5.24
N ILE A 35 1.38 -13.97 -6.54
CA ILE A 35 0.26 -14.20 -7.44
C ILE A 35 0.11 -15.71 -7.63
N VAL A 36 -1.03 -16.25 -7.20
CA VAL A 36 -1.38 -17.67 -7.36
C VAL A 36 -2.64 -17.75 -8.22
N ASP A 37 -2.58 -18.50 -9.32
CA ASP A 37 -3.67 -18.62 -10.31
C ASP A 37 -4.17 -17.25 -10.81
N GLY A 38 -3.23 -16.33 -11.02
CA GLY A 38 -3.50 -14.97 -11.49
C GLY A 38 -4.14 -14.04 -10.46
N ARG A 39 -4.25 -14.44 -9.19
CA ARG A 39 -4.82 -13.62 -8.11
C ARG A 39 -3.80 -13.35 -7.01
N PRO A 40 -3.77 -12.14 -6.43
CA PRO A 40 -2.95 -11.88 -5.25
C PRO A 40 -3.37 -12.81 -4.10
N LEU A 41 -2.42 -13.59 -3.57
CA LEU A 41 -2.68 -14.52 -2.47
C LEU A 41 -3.16 -13.77 -1.22
N LEU A 42 -2.68 -12.54 -1.02
CA LEU A 42 -3.14 -11.68 0.06
C LEU A 42 -4.65 -11.43 0.00
N HIS A 43 -5.27 -11.39 -1.19
CA HIS A 43 -6.72 -11.21 -1.34
C HIS A 43 -7.54 -12.36 -0.74
N GLN A 44 -6.93 -13.53 -0.54
CA GLN A 44 -7.55 -14.66 0.13
C GLN A 44 -7.52 -14.52 1.66
N LEU A 45 -6.86 -13.48 2.18
CA LEU A 45 -6.67 -13.16 3.59
C LEU A 45 -7.35 -11.80 3.88
N SER A 46 -8.68 -11.78 4.05
CA SER A 46 -9.51 -10.57 4.02
C SER A 46 -9.28 -9.56 5.14
N ASP A 47 -8.87 -10.03 6.33
CA ASP A 47 -8.83 -9.22 7.56
C ASP A 47 -7.42 -8.87 8.03
N LEU A 48 -6.42 -9.23 7.23
CA LEU A 48 -5.03 -9.15 7.62
C LEU A 48 -4.39 -7.84 7.16
N ASP A 49 -3.69 -7.15 8.06
CA ASP A 49 -2.75 -6.07 7.74
C ASP A 49 -1.33 -6.65 7.77
N ALA A 50 -0.88 -7.17 6.63
CA ALA A 50 0.42 -7.82 6.49
C ALA A 50 1.03 -7.60 5.10
N VAL A 51 2.35 -7.74 5.04
CA VAL A 51 3.15 -7.56 3.82
C VAL A 51 4.10 -8.73 3.65
N SER A 52 4.49 -9.04 2.41
CA SER A 52 5.46 -10.11 2.20
C SER A 52 6.86 -9.67 2.70
N PRO A 53 7.75 -10.62 3.05
CA PRO A 53 9.14 -10.30 3.36
C PRO A 53 9.93 -9.73 2.17
N LEU A 54 9.36 -9.77 0.95
CA LEU A 54 9.92 -9.20 -0.27
C LEU A 54 9.58 -7.70 -0.35
N ALA A 55 9.79 -6.99 0.76
CA ALA A 55 9.56 -5.57 0.87
C ALA A 55 10.78 -4.80 0.36
N SER A 56 10.50 -3.71 -0.31
CA SER A 56 11.51 -2.91 -1.02
C SER A 56 12.32 -1.97 -0.13
N ASP A 57 11.89 -1.76 1.12
CA ASP A 57 12.60 -0.98 2.13
C ASP A 57 13.52 -1.83 3.02
N VAL A 58 13.60 -3.15 2.77
CA VAL A 58 14.58 -4.01 3.43
C VAL A 58 15.95 -3.89 2.76
N PRO A 59 17.06 -4.00 3.52
CA PRO A 59 18.40 -3.97 2.95
C PRO A 59 18.62 -5.06 1.87
N PRO A 60 19.38 -4.80 0.79
CA PRO A 60 19.57 -5.74 -0.33
C PRO A 60 20.07 -7.13 0.07
N ALA A 61 20.93 -7.21 1.09
CA ALA A 61 21.42 -8.49 1.61
C ALA A 61 20.31 -9.31 2.29
N ILE A 62 19.40 -8.65 3.02
CA ILE A 62 18.24 -9.28 3.65
C ILE A 62 17.25 -9.71 2.56
N PHE A 63 16.97 -8.83 1.60
CA PHE A 63 16.09 -9.15 0.47
C PHE A 63 16.57 -10.39 -0.30
N THR A 64 17.85 -10.42 -0.67
CA THR A 64 18.49 -11.58 -1.34
C THR A 64 18.36 -12.86 -0.50
N ALA A 65 18.54 -12.77 0.82
CA ALA A 65 18.39 -13.92 1.71
C ALA A 65 16.94 -14.43 1.77
N GLN A 66 15.95 -13.53 1.76
CA GLN A 66 14.52 -13.89 1.71
C GLN A 66 14.19 -14.64 0.42
N VAL A 67 14.63 -14.14 -0.74
CA VAL A 67 14.41 -14.80 -2.04
C VAL A 67 15.06 -16.17 -2.08
N ARG A 68 16.33 -16.30 -1.66
CA ARG A 68 17.02 -17.60 -1.59
C ARG A 68 16.39 -18.58 -0.60
N GLY A 69 15.81 -18.08 0.47
CA GLY A 69 15.00 -18.87 1.39
C GLY A 69 13.79 -19.50 0.70
N LEU A 70 13.05 -18.72 -0.09
CA LEU A 70 11.89 -19.20 -0.87
C LEU A 70 12.29 -20.18 -1.98
N LEU A 71 13.53 -20.12 -2.48
CA LEU A 71 14.12 -21.10 -3.39
C LEU A 71 14.61 -22.38 -2.71
N LEU A 72 14.50 -22.47 -1.38
CA LEU A 72 14.98 -23.57 -0.54
C LEU A 72 16.52 -23.78 -0.62
N GLU A 73 17.28 -22.72 -0.92
CA GLU A 73 18.74 -22.74 -0.90
C GLU A 73 19.32 -22.60 0.52
N ALA A 74 18.49 -22.18 1.47
CA ALA A 74 18.79 -22.08 2.88
C ALA A 74 17.74 -22.84 3.71
N ALA A 75 18.13 -23.23 4.92
CA ALA A 75 17.22 -23.88 5.87
C ALA A 75 16.04 -22.96 6.19
N ALA A 76 14.88 -23.56 6.47
CA ALA A 76 13.68 -22.83 6.83
C ALA A 76 13.91 -21.95 8.07
N PRO A 77 13.42 -20.70 8.08
CA PRO A 77 13.63 -19.77 9.18
C PRO A 77 12.85 -20.16 10.44
N LEU A 78 11.79 -20.98 10.32
CA LEU A 78 10.96 -21.42 11.42
C LEU A 78 10.94 -22.96 11.54
N PRO A 79 10.69 -23.50 12.76
CA PRO A 79 10.51 -24.93 12.97
C PRO A 79 9.48 -25.56 12.04
N GLY A 80 9.68 -26.85 11.73
CA GLY A 80 8.75 -27.60 10.88
C GLY A 80 8.81 -27.24 9.38
N GLY A 81 9.89 -26.59 8.92
CA GLY A 81 10.05 -26.25 7.50
C GLY A 81 9.19 -25.06 7.07
N ARG A 82 8.86 -24.16 8.02
CA ARG A 82 7.91 -23.06 7.79
C ARG A 82 8.63 -21.78 7.39
N TYR A 83 7.98 -21.04 6.50
CA TYR A 83 8.43 -19.76 5.97
C TYR A 83 7.37 -18.70 6.24
N VAL A 84 7.81 -17.47 6.52
CA VAL A 84 6.91 -16.31 6.60
C VAL A 84 6.49 -15.93 5.19
N ILE A 85 5.19 -15.95 4.92
CA ILE A 85 4.60 -15.52 3.65
C ILE A 85 4.14 -14.07 3.75
N TYR A 86 3.50 -13.71 4.87
CA TYR A 86 3.15 -12.33 5.19
C TYR A 86 3.41 -12.04 6.66
N GLY A 87 4.10 -10.94 6.97
CA GLY A 87 4.44 -10.53 8.32
C GLY A 87 3.86 -9.15 8.67
N CYS A 88 3.95 -8.81 9.96
CA CYS A 88 3.56 -7.49 10.45
C CYS A 88 4.34 -6.38 9.72
N PRO A 89 3.65 -5.40 9.12
CA PRO A 89 4.31 -4.33 8.38
C PRO A 89 5.11 -3.41 9.30
N GLU A 90 4.83 -3.36 10.60
CA GLU A 90 5.45 -2.38 11.51
C GLU A 90 6.79 -2.86 12.10
N CYS A 91 6.90 -4.15 12.42
CA CYS A 91 8.06 -4.68 13.15
C CYS A 91 8.64 -5.98 12.60
N GLU A 92 7.99 -6.63 11.62
CA GLU A 92 8.41 -7.92 11.04
C GLU A 92 8.58 -9.07 12.06
N SER A 93 8.17 -8.86 13.31
CA SER A 93 8.28 -9.83 14.39
C SER A 93 7.17 -10.87 14.31
N LEU A 94 7.54 -12.14 14.48
CA LEU A 94 6.61 -13.24 14.61
C LEU A 94 5.63 -13.02 15.78
N GLU A 95 6.05 -12.38 16.87
CA GLU A 95 5.20 -12.13 18.05
C GLU A 95 3.99 -11.24 17.73
N CYS A 96 4.12 -10.34 16.75
CA CYS A 96 3.00 -9.53 16.28
C CYS A 96 2.04 -10.32 15.36
N GLY A 97 2.50 -11.49 14.91
CA GLY A 97 1.78 -12.42 14.06
C GLY A 97 2.21 -12.37 12.60
N ALA A 98 2.25 -13.54 12.00
CA ALA A 98 2.60 -13.75 10.59
C ALA A 98 1.76 -14.88 9.99
N VAL A 99 1.49 -14.79 8.70
CA VAL A 99 1.03 -15.92 7.90
C VAL A 99 2.25 -16.72 7.50
N THR A 100 2.28 -17.99 7.90
CA THR A 100 3.36 -18.92 7.57
C THR A 100 2.84 -20.10 6.79
N ALA A 101 3.70 -20.72 5.99
CA ALA A 101 3.39 -21.95 5.27
C ALA A 101 4.61 -22.88 5.29
N VAL A 102 4.37 -24.18 5.14
CA VAL A 102 5.43 -25.14 4.81
C VAL A 102 5.74 -25.00 3.33
N ILE A 103 7.01 -24.80 2.99
CA ILE A 103 7.50 -24.84 1.62
C ILE A 103 8.44 -26.03 1.49
N GLU A 104 8.12 -26.94 0.59
CA GLU A 104 8.91 -28.14 0.35
C GLU A 104 9.12 -28.41 -1.13
N GLN A 105 10.23 -29.07 -1.43
CA GLN A 105 10.54 -29.52 -2.78
C GLN A 105 9.91 -30.90 -3.02
N ALA A 106 9.15 -31.04 -4.10
CA ALA A 106 8.49 -32.28 -4.50
C ALA A 106 8.98 -32.73 -5.89
N GLY A 107 10.21 -33.27 -5.93
CA GLY A 107 10.93 -33.53 -7.18
C GLY A 107 11.55 -32.24 -7.71
N GLU A 108 11.20 -31.84 -8.93
CA GLU A 108 11.63 -30.56 -9.48
C GLU A 108 10.71 -29.40 -9.09
N ASP A 109 9.54 -29.71 -8.54
CA ASP A 109 8.47 -28.75 -8.21
C ASP A 109 8.55 -28.25 -6.76
N PHE A 110 7.79 -27.18 -6.49
CA PHE A 110 7.62 -26.63 -5.15
C PHE A 110 6.18 -26.80 -4.68
N VAL A 111 5.99 -27.12 -3.40
CA VAL A 111 4.69 -27.25 -2.77
C VAL A 111 4.61 -26.29 -1.59
N TRP A 112 3.59 -25.44 -1.59
CA TRP A 112 3.23 -24.61 -0.43
C TRP A 112 1.99 -25.21 0.22
N ARG A 113 2.06 -25.53 1.51
CA ARG A 113 0.96 -26.15 2.26
C ARG A 113 0.88 -25.68 3.70
N ASP A 114 -0.19 -26.10 4.38
CA ASP A 114 -0.41 -25.90 5.81
C ASP A 114 -0.28 -24.43 6.22
N PHE A 115 -0.93 -23.52 5.48
CA PHE A 115 -0.94 -22.10 5.80
C PHE A 115 -1.58 -21.87 7.17
N ALA A 116 -0.95 -21.05 8.00
CA ALA A 116 -1.51 -20.69 9.31
C ALA A 116 -1.11 -19.28 9.74
N TRP A 117 -1.96 -18.69 10.58
CA TRP A 117 -1.57 -17.55 11.40
C TRP A 117 -0.73 -18.02 12.58
N GLN A 118 0.46 -17.46 12.74
CA GLN A 118 1.46 -17.91 13.71
C GLN A 118 2.02 -16.71 14.49
N THR A 119 1.99 -16.80 15.82
CA THR A 119 2.53 -15.78 16.74
C THR A 119 3.67 -16.30 17.63
N ASN A 120 3.94 -17.60 17.60
CA ASN A 120 4.94 -18.31 18.42
C ASN A 120 5.76 -19.27 17.53
N GLU A 121 6.79 -19.92 18.08
CA GLU A 121 7.63 -20.86 17.32
C GLU A 121 6.86 -22.02 16.66
N ASP A 122 5.85 -22.55 17.34
CA ASP A 122 4.99 -23.63 16.84
C ASP A 122 3.68 -23.08 16.27
N ALA A 123 3.23 -23.67 15.15
CA ALA A 123 1.95 -23.36 14.52
C ALA A 123 0.86 -24.36 14.96
N ASP A 124 -0.28 -23.84 15.42
CA ASP A 124 -1.49 -24.63 15.66
C ASP A 124 -2.39 -24.56 14.42
N LEU A 125 -2.33 -25.60 13.57
CA LEU A 125 -3.08 -25.66 12.32
C LEU A 125 -4.58 -25.86 12.52
N GLU A 126 -5.00 -26.47 13.63
CA GLU A 126 -6.42 -26.68 13.90
C GLU A 126 -7.09 -25.36 14.25
N LEU A 127 -6.44 -24.58 15.14
CA LEU A 127 -6.98 -23.31 15.60
C LEU A 127 -6.75 -22.17 14.60
N ASN A 128 -5.56 -22.09 14.00
CA ASN A 128 -5.11 -20.93 13.23
C ASN A 128 -4.80 -21.26 11.77
N GLY A 129 -5.14 -22.45 11.30
CA GLY A 129 -4.97 -22.86 9.91
C GLY A 129 -5.90 -22.10 8.97
N TYR A 130 -5.36 -21.68 7.83
CA TYR A 130 -6.16 -21.16 6.71
C TYR A 130 -6.75 -22.32 5.92
N HIS A 131 -7.76 -22.98 6.51
CA HIS A 131 -8.45 -24.11 5.92
C HIS A 131 -9.11 -23.70 4.60
N GLY A 132 -8.61 -24.25 3.48
CA GLY A 132 -9.06 -23.91 2.13
C GLY A 132 -8.04 -23.12 1.29
N ILE A 133 -6.89 -22.75 1.86
CA ILE A 133 -5.75 -22.19 1.12
C ILE A 133 -4.70 -23.28 0.93
N GLY A 134 -4.40 -23.57 -0.34
CA GLY A 134 -3.49 -24.63 -0.73
C GLY A 134 -4.03 -26.05 -0.43
N PRO A 135 -3.18 -27.09 -0.59
CA PRO A 135 -1.79 -27.01 -1.02
C PRO A 135 -1.68 -26.51 -2.47
N PHE A 136 -0.72 -25.62 -2.72
CA PHE A 136 -0.39 -25.18 -4.06
C PHE A 136 0.83 -25.93 -4.56
N ARG A 137 0.72 -26.55 -5.73
CA ARG A 137 1.85 -27.19 -6.42
C ARG A 137 2.25 -26.33 -7.60
N PHE A 138 3.48 -25.84 -7.59
CA PHE A 138 4.04 -24.99 -8.63
C PHE A 138 5.05 -25.74 -9.48
N ARG A 139 5.06 -25.47 -10.78
CA ARG A 139 6.11 -25.99 -11.65
C ARG A 139 7.44 -25.37 -11.28
N GLY A 140 8.45 -26.22 -11.09
CA GLY A 140 9.78 -25.79 -10.65
C GLY A 140 10.39 -24.67 -11.50
N GLU A 141 10.32 -24.81 -12.83
CA GLU A 141 10.90 -23.84 -13.76
C GLU A 141 10.24 -22.46 -13.64
N GLU A 142 8.90 -22.40 -13.65
CA GLU A 142 8.13 -21.15 -13.55
C GLU A 142 8.34 -20.47 -12.19
N TYR A 143 8.35 -21.26 -11.10
CA TYR A 143 8.56 -20.77 -9.74
C TYR A 143 9.95 -20.15 -9.56
N ARG A 144 11.02 -20.85 -10.00
CA ARG A 144 12.40 -20.34 -9.90
C ARG A 144 12.59 -19.10 -10.74
N ALA A 145 12.12 -19.12 -11.99
CA ALA A 145 12.27 -17.99 -12.91
C ALA A 145 11.67 -16.70 -12.33
N ALA A 146 10.48 -16.77 -11.71
CA ALA A 146 9.83 -15.61 -11.09
C ALA A 146 10.65 -15.04 -9.92
N LEU A 147 11.22 -15.89 -9.06
CA LEU A 147 12.02 -15.44 -7.91
C LEU A 147 13.42 -14.97 -8.32
N GLU A 148 14.06 -15.64 -9.28
CA GLU A 148 15.39 -15.29 -9.79
C GLU A 148 15.39 -13.95 -10.52
N GLN A 149 14.30 -13.58 -11.18
CA GLN A 149 14.14 -12.23 -11.75
C GLN A 149 14.32 -11.13 -10.71
N LEU A 150 13.82 -11.32 -9.49
CA LEU A 150 14.03 -10.34 -8.41
C LEU A 150 15.50 -10.16 -8.04
N LEU A 151 16.33 -11.19 -8.17
CA LEU A 151 17.76 -11.09 -7.86
C LEU A 151 18.53 -10.35 -8.94
N ALA A 152 18.10 -10.46 -10.20
CA ALA A 152 18.69 -9.72 -11.32
C ALA A 152 18.41 -8.21 -11.21
N ASP A 153 17.22 -7.84 -10.71
CA ASP A 153 16.80 -6.44 -10.57
C ASP A 153 17.45 -5.73 -9.37
N VAL A 154 18.02 -6.45 -8.40
CA VAL A 154 18.68 -5.87 -7.20
C VAL A 154 19.97 -5.13 -7.54
N ASP A 155 20.60 -5.43 -8.69
CA ASP A 155 21.80 -4.73 -9.17
C ASP A 155 21.46 -3.40 -9.89
N GLU A 156 20.19 -3.09 -10.12
CA GLU A 156 19.74 -1.78 -10.64
C GLU A 156 19.46 -0.80 -9.48
N GLU A 157 19.90 0.46 -9.64
CA GLU A 157 19.65 1.52 -8.65
C GLU A 157 18.14 1.59 -8.32
N PRO A 158 17.74 1.56 -7.04
CA PRO A 158 16.33 1.52 -6.68
C PRO A 158 15.66 2.76 -7.28
N PRO A 159 14.55 2.60 -8.02
CA PRO A 159 13.96 3.72 -8.71
C PRO A 159 13.56 4.77 -7.66
N PRO A 160 14.03 6.01 -7.77
CA PRO A 160 13.66 7.05 -6.83
C PRO A 160 12.20 7.44 -7.09
N ARG A 161 11.28 6.71 -6.47
CA ARG A 161 9.82 6.85 -6.69
C ARG A 161 9.04 7.15 -5.41
N ARG A 162 9.70 7.09 -4.24
CA ARG A 162 9.09 7.41 -2.94
C ARG A 162 9.42 8.80 -2.42
N ARG A 163 9.60 9.76 -3.32
CA ARG A 163 9.75 11.15 -2.96
C ARG A 163 8.62 11.97 -3.51
N VAL A 164 8.17 12.92 -2.71
CA VAL A 164 7.13 13.86 -3.07
C VAL A 164 7.70 15.26 -3.00
N LEU A 165 7.54 16.02 -4.07
CA LEU A 165 7.87 17.43 -4.09
C LEU A 165 6.65 18.24 -3.63
N LEU A 166 6.78 18.92 -2.50
CA LEU A 166 5.73 19.75 -1.92
C LEU A 166 5.93 21.21 -2.33
N ILE A 167 4.95 21.77 -3.03
CA ILE A 167 5.01 23.15 -3.56
C ILE A 167 3.91 23.97 -2.93
N GLY A 168 4.26 25.06 -2.23
CA GLY A 168 3.25 25.89 -1.58
C GLY A 168 3.79 27.10 -0.83
N ALA A 169 2.91 28.09 -0.61
CA ALA A 169 3.24 29.31 0.12
C ALA A 169 3.26 29.15 1.65
N ARG A 170 2.57 28.15 2.22
CA ARG A 170 2.38 27.97 3.67
C ARG A 170 3.40 27.02 4.28
N VAL A 171 4.57 27.54 4.63
CA VAL A 171 5.72 26.76 5.14
C VAL A 171 5.34 25.84 6.31
N ASP A 172 4.59 26.33 7.30
CA ASP A 172 4.23 25.52 8.48
C ASP A 172 3.38 24.29 8.14
N VAL A 173 2.47 24.41 7.17
CA VAL A 173 1.63 23.29 6.72
C VAL A 173 2.48 22.28 5.96
N LEU A 174 3.36 22.75 5.08
CA LEU A 174 4.26 21.90 4.30
C LEU A 174 5.26 21.18 5.20
N ALA A 175 5.82 21.84 6.21
CA ALA A 175 6.73 21.24 7.17
C ALA A 175 6.05 20.10 7.97
N LYS A 176 4.82 20.32 8.44
CA LYS A 176 4.03 19.28 9.13
C LYS A 176 3.68 18.12 8.20
N LEU A 177 3.34 18.40 6.96
CA LEU A 177 3.06 17.38 5.95
C LEU A 177 4.32 16.56 5.63
N ALA A 178 5.46 17.21 5.39
CA ALA A 178 6.73 16.54 5.13
C ALA A 178 7.15 15.65 6.30
N ALA A 179 7.00 16.14 7.54
CA ALA A 179 7.27 15.35 8.73
C ALA A 179 6.36 14.11 8.80
N ALA A 180 5.06 14.28 8.56
CA ALA A 180 4.11 13.17 8.57
C ALA A 180 4.39 12.13 7.48
N LEU A 181 4.73 12.55 6.26
CA LEU A 181 5.11 11.67 5.15
C LEU A 181 6.37 10.86 5.50
N ARG A 182 7.39 11.51 6.06
CA ARG A 182 8.62 10.81 6.48
C ARG A 182 8.36 9.78 7.57
N THR A 183 7.46 10.06 8.51
CA THR A 183 7.07 9.10 9.55
C THR A 183 6.43 7.83 8.96
N ILE A 184 5.75 7.95 7.83
CA ILE A 184 5.17 6.80 7.13
C ILE A 184 6.06 6.26 6.00
N ASN A 185 7.37 6.55 6.01
CA ASN A 185 8.35 6.09 5.01
C ASN A 185 8.18 6.67 3.58
N ILE A 186 7.62 7.87 3.47
CA ILE A 186 7.57 8.64 2.22
C ILE A 186 8.51 9.85 2.32
N GLY A 187 9.49 9.90 1.43
CA GLY A 187 10.40 11.04 1.30
C GLY A 187 9.64 12.30 0.87
N ALA A 188 9.99 13.45 1.45
CA ALA A 188 9.31 14.70 1.16
C ALA A 188 10.28 15.87 1.17
N ASP A 189 10.29 16.62 0.07
CA ASP A 189 11.08 17.84 -0.10
C ASP A 189 10.16 19.01 -0.36
N ILE A 190 10.55 20.20 0.12
CA ILE A 190 9.73 21.40 0.05
C ILE A 190 10.44 22.40 -0.85
N THR A 191 9.74 22.90 -1.85
CA THR A 191 10.21 24.01 -2.67
C THR A 191 9.08 25.03 -2.92
N ARG A 192 9.47 26.23 -3.35
CA ARG A 192 8.53 27.23 -3.88
C ARG A 192 8.46 27.20 -5.41
N ASP A 193 9.49 26.66 -6.05
CA ASP A 193 9.60 26.58 -7.50
C ASP A 193 10.44 25.33 -7.89
N ALA A 194 10.14 24.74 -9.03
CA ALA A 194 10.86 23.60 -9.61
C ALA A 194 11.65 23.98 -10.88
N ALA A 195 11.60 25.24 -11.34
CA ALA A 195 12.18 25.67 -12.61
C ALA A 195 13.69 25.41 -12.74
N ASP A 196 14.44 25.57 -11.63
CA ASP A 196 15.90 25.43 -11.59
C ASP A 196 16.38 24.05 -11.12
N VAL A 197 15.47 23.11 -10.88
CA VAL A 197 15.84 21.76 -10.41
C VAL A 197 16.35 20.92 -11.59
N PRO A 198 17.52 20.27 -11.47
CA PRO A 198 18.06 19.39 -12.50
C PRO A 198 17.10 18.26 -12.91
N ALA A 199 17.12 17.86 -14.18
CA ALA A 199 16.18 16.88 -14.71
C ALA A 199 16.33 15.48 -14.07
N ASP A 200 17.55 15.10 -13.71
CA ASP A 200 17.86 13.88 -12.95
C ASP A 200 17.25 13.91 -11.54
N GLU A 201 17.32 15.06 -10.85
CA GLU A 201 16.64 15.24 -9.56
C GLU A 201 15.11 15.21 -9.70
N LEU A 202 14.55 15.79 -10.77
CA LEU A 202 13.09 15.77 -11.00
C LEU A 202 12.55 14.36 -11.22
N ARG A 203 13.32 13.48 -11.90
CA ARG A 203 12.95 12.07 -12.08
C ARG A 203 12.92 11.28 -10.78
N ALA A 204 13.45 11.85 -9.69
CA ALA A 204 13.46 11.21 -8.39
C ALA A 204 12.14 11.32 -7.61
N TYR A 205 11.15 12.06 -8.12
CA TYR A 205 9.87 12.25 -7.45
C TYR A 205 8.76 11.45 -8.14
N GLY A 206 8.03 10.66 -7.37
CA GLY A 206 6.85 9.94 -7.84
C GLY A 206 5.57 10.79 -7.83
N ALA A 207 5.55 11.86 -7.04
CA ALA A 207 4.45 12.81 -7.00
C ALA A 207 4.88 14.26 -6.72
N VAL A 208 4.06 15.20 -7.17
CA VAL A 208 4.13 16.63 -6.83
C VAL A 208 2.82 17.05 -6.19
N ALA A 209 2.87 17.63 -5.00
CA ALA A 209 1.69 18.12 -4.30
C ALA A 209 1.68 19.64 -4.23
N PHE A 210 0.64 20.25 -4.81
CA PHE A 210 0.42 21.68 -4.81
C PHE A 210 -0.43 22.11 -3.62
N GLY A 211 0.05 23.12 -2.90
CA GLY A 211 -0.74 23.85 -1.92
C GLY A 211 -1.83 24.66 -2.60
N ARG A 212 -2.98 24.78 -1.93
CA ARG A 212 -4.18 25.48 -2.44
C ARG A 212 -3.96 26.95 -2.87
N ALA A 213 -2.91 27.59 -2.36
CA ALA A 213 -2.59 28.99 -2.65
C ALA A 213 -1.77 29.19 -3.94
N ILE A 214 -1.24 28.10 -4.53
CA ILE A 214 -0.51 28.15 -5.80
C ILE A 214 -1.48 28.45 -6.92
N ASP A 215 -1.12 29.33 -7.85
CA ASP A 215 -1.96 29.67 -8.99
C ASP A 215 -1.75 28.71 -10.18
N GLU A 216 -2.59 28.84 -11.22
CA GLU A 216 -2.52 27.94 -12.37
C GLU A 216 -1.25 28.15 -13.22
N HIS A 217 -0.69 29.35 -13.21
CA HIS A 217 0.53 29.64 -13.97
C HIS A 217 1.73 28.96 -13.33
N GLU A 218 1.87 29.05 -12.00
CA GLU A 218 2.88 28.35 -11.21
C GLU A 218 2.74 26.83 -11.37
N ARG A 219 1.51 26.28 -11.31
CA ARG A 219 1.27 24.84 -11.56
C ARG A 219 1.73 24.43 -12.95
N ALA A 220 1.37 25.20 -13.97
CA ALA A 220 1.73 24.90 -15.36
C ALA A 220 3.25 24.93 -15.57
N ALA A 221 3.96 25.87 -14.95
CA ALA A 221 5.42 25.95 -15.01
C ALA A 221 6.10 24.70 -14.43
N VAL A 222 5.63 24.23 -13.26
CA VAL A 222 6.13 23.00 -12.65
C VAL A 222 5.83 21.78 -13.52
N ARG A 223 4.59 21.66 -14.03
CA ARG A 223 4.21 20.56 -14.93
C ARG A 223 5.11 20.51 -16.16
N ALA A 224 5.37 21.65 -16.78
CA ALA A 224 6.27 21.77 -17.92
C ALA A 224 7.74 21.40 -17.58
N ALA A 225 8.19 21.63 -16.35
CA ALA A 225 9.54 21.23 -15.92
C ALA A 225 9.67 19.70 -15.83
N PHE A 226 8.70 19.03 -15.20
CA PHE A 226 8.67 17.57 -15.09
C PHE A 226 8.46 16.88 -16.45
N GLU A 227 7.60 17.43 -17.31
CA GLU A 227 7.41 16.96 -18.68
C GLU A 227 8.72 17.03 -19.50
N ARG A 228 9.44 18.16 -19.42
CA ARG A 228 10.75 18.31 -20.07
C ARG A 228 11.79 17.34 -19.53
N ALA A 229 11.72 17.00 -18.24
CA ALA A 229 12.60 16.01 -17.63
C ALA A 229 12.26 14.57 -18.07
N GLY A 230 11.07 14.32 -18.63
CA GLY A 230 10.57 12.97 -18.94
C GLY A 230 10.25 12.17 -17.69
N ALA A 231 9.84 12.83 -16.61
CA ALA A 231 9.52 12.19 -15.34
C ALA A 231 8.06 11.68 -15.33
N ASP A 232 7.86 10.43 -14.91
CA ASP A 232 6.53 9.87 -14.62
C ASP A 232 6.09 10.27 -13.21
N VAL A 233 5.31 11.34 -13.12
CA VAL A 233 4.93 11.98 -11.85
C VAL A 233 3.42 12.15 -11.75
N ALA A 234 2.87 11.86 -10.57
CA ALA A 234 1.48 12.15 -10.26
C ALA A 234 1.35 13.56 -9.69
N TYR A 235 0.33 14.31 -10.10
CA TYR A 235 0.09 15.66 -9.60
C TYR A 235 -1.10 15.67 -8.66
N VAL A 236 -0.90 16.24 -7.47
CA VAL A 236 -1.92 16.31 -6.40
C VAL A 236 -2.24 17.75 -6.11
N ASP A 237 -3.47 18.15 -6.38
CA ASP A 237 -4.01 19.42 -5.88
C ASP A 237 -4.54 19.21 -4.45
N GLY A 238 -3.88 19.82 -3.47
CA GLY A 238 -4.24 19.67 -2.07
C GLY A 238 -5.64 20.20 -1.78
N LEU A 239 -6.56 19.33 -1.38
CA LEU A 239 -7.98 19.65 -1.18
C LEU A 239 -8.18 20.65 -0.03
N ALA A 240 -7.47 20.42 1.07
CA ALA A 240 -7.53 21.24 2.27
C ALA A 240 -6.24 21.13 3.08
N PRO A 241 -5.87 22.13 3.89
CA PRO A 241 -4.68 22.11 4.75
C PRO A 241 -4.85 21.20 5.98
N ILE A 242 -5.28 19.96 5.76
CA ILE A 242 -5.50 18.92 6.76
C ILE A 242 -4.48 17.82 6.50
N VAL A 243 -3.47 17.67 7.38
CA VAL A 243 -2.33 16.78 7.13
C VAL A 243 -2.74 15.33 6.84
N PRO A 244 -3.61 14.67 7.63
CA PRO A 244 -4.04 13.30 7.34
C PRO A 244 -4.76 13.13 5.98
N LEU A 245 -5.50 14.15 5.55
CA LEU A 245 -6.17 14.17 4.24
C LEU A 245 -5.15 14.31 3.10
N LEU A 246 -4.20 15.23 3.24
CA LEU A 246 -3.14 15.44 2.24
C LEU A 246 -2.24 14.22 2.11
N VAL A 247 -1.91 13.56 3.23
CA VAL A 247 -1.21 12.27 3.22
C VAL A 247 -2.01 11.24 2.42
N ALA A 248 -3.31 11.07 2.72
CA ALA A 248 -4.17 10.14 1.99
C ALA A 248 -4.24 10.44 0.47
N GLN A 249 -4.27 11.73 0.08
CA GLN A 249 -4.27 12.12 -1.33
C GLN A 249 -2.94 11.76 -2.02
N ILE A 250 -1.82 11.99 -1.34
CA ILE A 250 -0.48 11.69 -1.84
C ILE A 250 -0.28 10.19 -1.99
N GLU A 251 -0.68 9.41 -1.00
CA GLU A 251 -0.64 7.95 -1.08
C GLU A 251 -1.51 7.40 -2.21
N HIS A 252 -2.71 7.93 -2.37
CA HIS A 252 -3.58 7.56 -3.49
C HIS A 252 -2.92 7.86 -4.85
N ALA A 253 -2.20 8.97 -4.95
CA ALA A 253 -1.51 9.37 -6.18
C ALA A 253 -0.23 8.57 -6.45
N LEU A 254 0.44 8.11 -5.40
CA LEU A 254 1.62 7.24 -5.50
C LEU A 254 1.26 5.77 -5.81
N ASP A 255 0.02 5.36 -5.57
CA ASP A 255 -0.46 4.02 -5.93
C ASP A 255 -0.47 3.82 -7.46
N ARG A 256 0.53 3.08 -7.97
CA ARG A 256 0.68 2.72 -9.38
C ARG A 256 0.20 1.31 -9.73
N SER A 257 -0.35 0.56 -8.77
CA SER A 257 -0.81 -0.80 -9.04
C SER A 257 -1.94 -0.81 -10.08
N PRO A 258 -1.99 -1.78 -11.01
CA PRO A 258 -3.12 -1.97 -11.92
C PRO A 258 -4.46 -2.07 -11.17
N LEU A 259 -5.54 -1.54 -11.75
CA LEU A 259 -6.86 -1.51 -11.09
C LEU A 259 -7.37 -2.91 -10.70
N GLU A 260 -7.05 -3.94 -11.49
CA GLU A 260 -7.41 -5.34 -11.22
C GLU A 260 -6.72 -5.92 -9.96
N GLN A 261 -5.60 -5.31 -9.55
CA GLN A 261 -4.85 -5.69 -8.35
C GLN A 261 -5.28 -4.88 -7.12
N ARG A 262 -6.08 -3.81 -7.29
CA ARG A 262 -6.54 -2.98 -6.18
C ARG A 262 -7.80 -3.54 -5.57
N ARG A 263 -7.82 -3.67 -4.24
CA ARG A 263 -9.04 -4.02 -3.50
C ARG A 263 -10.07 -2.92 -3.53
N LEU A 264 -9.63 -1.68 -3.39
CA LEU A 264 -10.48 -0.49 -3.31
C LEU A 264 -10.32 0.31 -4.60
N THR A 265 -11.35 0.35 -5.44
CA THR A 265 -11.27 0.92 -6.80
C THR A 265 -12.10 2.18 -6.98
N ARG A 266 -13.09 2.42 -6.11
CA ARG A 266 -13.93 3.61 -6.19
C ARG A 266 -14.36 4.14 -4.84
N LEU A 267 -14.33 5.46 -4.73
CA LEU A 267 -14.93 6.23 -3.64
C LEU A 267 -15.62 7.46 -4.23
N VAL A 268 -16.90 7.62 -3.92
CA VAL A 268 -17.68 8.82 -4.22
C VAL A 268 -18.51 9.20 -3.00
N ALA A 269 -18.73 10.49 -2.78
CA ALA A 269 -19.59 10.96 -1.70
C ALA A 269 -20.55 12.03 -2.24
N VAL A 270 -21.83 11.66 -2.33
CA VAL A 270 -22.90 12.48 -2.93
C VAL A 270 -24.18 12.29 -2.11
N GLU A 271 -24.96 13.35 -1.93
CA GLU A 271 -26.31 13.30 -1.33
C GLU A 271 -26.40 12.64 0.06
N GLY A 272 -25.30 12.63 0.83
CA GLY A 272 -25.27 12.02 2.16
C GLY A 272 -25.01 10.51 2.17
N GLU A 273 -24.57 9.93 1.06
CA GLU A 273 -24.07 8.56 0.98
C GLU A 273 -22.63 8.53 0.46
N ALA A 274 -21.85 7.57 0.97
CA ALA A 274 -20.59 7.18 0.36
C ALA A 274 -20.79 5.91 -0.47
N GLY A 275 -20.49 6.01 -1.76
CA GLY A 275 -20.39 4.87 -2.66
C GLY A 275 -18.96 4.33 -2.64
N VAL A 276 -18.80 3.08 -2.24
CA VAL A 276 -17.51 2.36 -2.18
C VAL A 276 -17.57 1.15 -3.10
N GLU A 277 -16.54 0.92 -3.91
CA GLU A 277 -16.42 -0.28 -4.74
C GLU A 277 -15.18 -1.06 -4.35
N VAL A 278 -15.38 -2.34 -4.00
CA VAL A 278 -14.31 -3.28 -3.66
C VAL A 278 -14.31 -4.50 -4.58
N THR A 279 -13.13 -5.00 -4.93
CA THR A 279 -12.94 -6.13 -5.87
C THR A 279 -12.72 -7.47 -5.18
N SER A 280 -12.33 -7.45 -3.91
CA SER A 280 -12.15 -8.63 -3.06
C SER A 280 -12.63 -8.33 -1.63
N THR A 281 -12.97 -9.38 -0.89
CA THR A 281 -13.38 -9.24 0.52
C THR A 281 -12.26 -8.58 1.31
N CYS A 282 -12.56 -7.46 1.95
CA CYS A 282 -11.58 -6.72 2.75
C CYS A 282 -12.22 -5.80 3.77
N ARG A 283 -11.48 -5.54 4.84
CA ARG A 283 -11.82 -4.49 5.80
C ARG A 283 -11.64 -3.10 5.20
N VAL A 284 -12.70 -2.29 5.25
CA VAL A 284 -12.72 -0.90 4.78
C VAL A 284 -12.99 0.02 5.96
N ARG A 285 -12.17 1.06 6.10
CA ARG A 285 -12.39 2.16 7.04
C ARG A 285 -12.71 3.45 6.31
N LEU A 286 -13.80 4.13 6.69
CA LEU A 286 -14.16 5.45 6.18
C LEU A 286 -13.99 6.52 7.26
N ILE A 287 -13.21 7.54 6.96
CA ILE A 287 -12.99 8.70 7.84
C ILE A 287 -13.36 9.97 7.09
N ALA A 288 -14.20 10.80 7.70
CA ALA A 288 -14.51 12.13 7.21
C ALA A 288 -13.68 13.20 7.91
N TYR A 289 -13.16 14.14 7.12
CA TYR A 289 -12.50 15.35 7.57
C TYR A 289 -13.34 16.56 7.18
N ARG A 290 -13.60 17.44 8.14
CA ARG A 290 -14.43 18.63 7.95
C ARG A 290 -13.69 19.87 8.42
N LEU A 291 -13.68 20.90 7.60
CA LEU A 291 -13.24 22.25 8.00
C LEU A 291 -14.45 23.10 8.34
N ASP A 292 -14.45 23.65 9.56
CA ASP A 292 -15.42 24.66 9.93
C ASP A 292 -15.01 26.07 9.43
N ARG A 293 -15.87 27.06 9.69
CA ARG A 293 -15.65 28.45 9.27
C ARG A 293 -14.42 29.10 9.93
N LEU A 294 -13.91 28.54 11.01
CA LEU A 294 -12.72 29.00 11.72
C LEU A 294 -11.47 28.18 11.32
N TYR A 295 -11.56 27.38 10.24
CA TYR A 295 -10.51 26.49 9.77
C TYR A 295 -10.08 25.43 10.79
N ARG A 296 -10.96 25.06 11.73
CA ARG A 296 -10.70 23.93 12.63
C ARG A 296 -11.10 22.64 11.94
N THR A 297 -10.22 21.64 12.04
CA THR A 297 -10.46 20.29 11.54
C THR A 297 -11.29 19.50 12.53
N HIS A 298 -12.35 18.86 12.03
CA HIS A 298 -13.14 17.87 12.76
C HIS A 298 -13.01 16.53 12.02
N THR A 299 -12.79 15.46 12.77
CA THR A 299 -12.61 14.10 12.25
C THR A 299 -13.76 13.22 12.73
N HIS A 300 -14.33 12.43 11.83
CA HIS A 300 -15.43 11.51 12.12
C HIS A 300 -15.12 10.14 11.52
N GLU A 301 -15.10 9.10 12.34
CA GLU A 301 -15.09 7.72 11.84
C GLU A 301 -16.53 7.34 11.47
N LEU A 302 -16.72 6.94 10.22
CA LEU A 302 -18.05 6.73 9.64
C LEU A 302 -18.37 5.24 9.46
N PHE A 303 -17.34 4.43 9.24
CA PHE A 303 -17.46 3.01 8.95
C PHE A 303 -16.11 2.32 9.21
N ASP A 304 -16.14 1.13 9.78
CA ASP A 304 -14.98 0.24 9.94
C ASP A 304 -15.48 -1.20 10.01
N ASP A 305 -15.58 -1.87 8.87
CA ASP A 305 -16.07 -3.25 8.78
C ASP A 305 -15.56 -3.96 7.50
N VAL A 306 -15.79 -5.26 7.40
CA VAL A 306 -15.46 -6.09 6.23
C VAL A 306 -16.54 -5.96 5.16
N LEU A 307 -16.13 -5.69 3.92
CA LEU A 307 -17.01 -5.61 2.76
C LEU A 307 -16.72 -6.75 1.79
N GLU A 308 -17.77 -7.42 1.33
CA GLU A 308 -17.71 -8.39 0.24
C GLU A 308 -17.46 -7.72 -1.12
N PRO A 309 -17.00 -8.44 -2.16
CA PRO A 309 -16.78 -7.88 -3.49
C PRO A 309 -18.07 -7.23 -4.04
N GLY A 310 -17.95 -5.99 -4.54
CA GLY A 310 -19.05 -5.27 -5.16
C GLY A 310 -19.13 -3.79 -4.77
N LYS A 311 -20.31 -3.22 -5.02
CA LYS A 311 -20.63 -1.81 -4.76
C LYS A 311 -21.45 -1.70 -3.49
N HIS A 312 -20.97 -0.86 -2.57
CA HIS A 312 -21.55 -0.61 -1.26
C HIS A 312 -21.98 0.83 -1.14
N ARG A 313 -23.09 1.06 -0.44
CA ARG A 313 -23.58 2.39 -0.09
C ARG A 313 -23.60 2.51 1.41
N ILE A 314 -22.85 3.46 1.92
CA ILE A 314 -22.69 3.69 3.35
C ILE A 314 -23.31 5.04 3.69
N PRO A 315 -24.32 5.09 4.57
CA PRO A 315 -24.96 6.35 4.93
C PRO A 315 -24.00 7.25 5.72
N LEU A 316 -23.98 8.53 5.38
CA LEU A 316 -23.13 9.54 6.02
C LEU A 316 -23.95 10.35 7.03
N ASP A 317 -23.45 10.48 8.26
CA ASP A 317 -24.06 11.38 9.26
C ASP A 317 -24.10 12.82 8.73
N GLY A 318 -25.26 13.46 8.81
CA GLY A 318 -25.46 14.87 8.46
C GLY A 318 -24.58 15.87 9.22
N ARG A 319 -23.92 15.47 10.31
CA ARG A 319 -22.87 16.27 10.97
C ARG A 319 -21.54 16.25 10.20
N ALA A 320 -21.19 15.11 9.59
CA ALA A 320 -19.96 14.92 8.83
C ALA A 320 -19.98 15.64 7.48
N THR A 321 -21.17 15.86 6.90
CA THR A 321 -21.37 16.47 5.57
C THR A 321 -21.57 18.00 5.58
N LYS A 322 -21.30 18.69 6.69
CA LYS A 322 -21.48 20.17 6.81
C LYS A 322 -20.25 20.97 6.40
N GLY A 323 -20.41 21.88 5.45
CA GLY A 323 -19.34 22.81 5.05
C GLY A 323 -18.39 22.18 4.04
N GLN A 324 -17.08 22.48 4.14
CA GLN A 324 -16.06 21.80 3.34
C GLN A 324 -15.72 20.47 4.01
N SER A 325 -16.22 19.38 3.44
CA SER A 325 -16.04 18.02 3.96
C SER A 325 -15.40 17.13 2.90
N PHE A 326 -14.58 16.20 3.37
CA PHE A 326 -13.84 15.25 2.56
C PHE A 326 -13.95 13.87 3.21
N ILE A 327 -13.95 12.83 2.40
CA ILE A 327 -13.94 11.45 2.87
C ILE A 327 -12.67 10.74 2.40
N VAL A 328 -12.13 9.91 3.27
CA VAL A 328 -11.02 9.02 2.99
C VAL A 328 -11.50 7.60 3.24
N ALA A 329 -11.37 6.73 2.24
CA ALA A 329 -11.57 5.30 2.37
C ALA A 329 -10.22 4.59 2.39
N ARG A 330 -10.00 3.72 3.37
CA ARG A 330 -8.75 2.96 3.51
C ARG A 330 -9.05 1.46 3.56
N THR A 331 -8.19 0.71 2.91
CA THR A 331 -7.98 -0.73 3.09
C THR A 331 -6.50 -0.94 3.36
N MET A 332 -6.08 -2.15 3.72
CA MET A 332 -4.65 -2.48 3.79
C MET A 332 -3.94 -2.13 2.47
N GLY A 333 -4.53 -2.51 1.33
CA GLY A 333 -3.90 -2.40 0.01
C GLY A 333 -4.08 -1.06 -0.71
N GLY A 334 -4.65 -0.04 -0.07
CA GLY A 334 -4.88 1.23 -0.77
C GLY A 334 -5.80 2.22 -0.06
N VAL A 335 -5.74 3.45 -0.55
CA VAL A 335 -6.50 4.59 -0.04
C VAL A 335 -7.12 5.37 -1.20
N LEU A 336 -8.37 5.80 -1.02
CA LEU A 336 -9.06 6.72 -1.91
C LEU A 336 -9.52 7.94 -1.14
N VAL A 337 -9.56 9.08 -1.83
CA VAL A 337 -10.02 10.36 -1.27
C VAL A 337 -11.05 10.98 -2.20
N ALA A 338 -12.14 11.47 -1.63
CA ALA A 338 -13.16 12.20 -2.38
C ALA A 338 -13.65 13.44 -1.62
N PRO A 339 -13.93 14.56 -2.33
CA PRO A 339 -14.72 15.64 -1.74
C PRO A 339 -16.16 15.16 -1.52
N MET A 340 -16.78 15.60 -0.43
CA MET A 340 -18.21 15.37 -0.21
C MET A 340 -19.00 16.49 -0.90
N VAL A 341 -19.72 16.13 -1.97
CA VAL A 341 -20.60 17.05 -2.67
C VAL A 341 -22.02 16.88 -2.10
N ARG A 342 -22.69 18.01 -1.86
CA ARG A 342 -24.07 18.02 -1.40
C ARG A 342 -25.05 17.98 -2.55
#